data_AF-A0AAV0UM02-F1
#
_entry.id   AF-A0AAV0UM02-F1
#
_cell.length_a   1.000
_cell.length_b   1.000
_cell.length_c   1.000
_cell.angle_alpha   90.00
_cell.angle_beta   90.00
_cell.angle_gamma   90.00
#
_symmetry.space_group_name_H-M   'P 1'
#
loop_
_entity.id
_entity.type
_entity.pdbx_description
1 polymer ?
#
loop_
_entity_poly.entity_id
_entity_poly.type
_entity_poly.pdbx_seq_one_letter_code
_entity_poly.pdbx_strand_id
1 'polypeptide(L)'
;MVQEICRDIKQLDYAKRHLQTTLTALKRLHMLVNAVDQLELMSSQRNYLAAASLLEAIFADFRSVGPMDLLEENFASEEERKAVFANLSAACAVVDALGKATREKLIHLFCDEQLMSYERQYGEGGECAGLQQAEARYTWFYNLLAAIGDRLNAVFPKHWRIARRVCIHFCERTRTHLLVQIGAHTPDEMDVTLLLKSLQRTLMFEHDAAQKFEE
;
A
#
# COMPACT_ATOMS: atom_id res chain seq x y z
N MET A 1 49.60 -24.98 -48.80
CA MET A 1 49.30 -26.32 -48.21
C MET A 1 49.02 -26.27 -46.71
N VAL A 2 49.98 -26.22 -45.78
CA VAL A 2 49.68 -26.29 -44.31
C VAL A 2 48.87 -25.08 -43.81
N GLN A 3 49.18 -23.87 -44.29
CA GLN A 3 48.45 -22.65 -43.91
C GLN A 3 47.00 -22.62 -44.43
N GLU A 4 46.72 -23.24 -45.57
CA GLU A 4 45.35 -23.36 -46.09
C GLU A 4 44.53 -24.34 -45.25
N ILE A 5 45.11 -25.48 -44.88
CA ILE A 5 44.47 -26.46 -44.00
C ILE A 5 44.11 -25.82 -42.65
N CYS A 6 45.01 -25.01 -42.06
CA CYS A 6 44.73 -24.29 -40.82
C CYS A 6 43.66 -23.19 -40.97
N ARG A 7 43.50 -22.58 -42.15
CA ARG A 7 42.46 -21.58 -42.43
C ARG A 7 41.08 -22.23 -42.50
N ASP A 8 40.99 -23.38 -43.17
CA ASP A 8 39.73 -24.10 -43.33
C ASP A 8 39.26 -24.71 -42.01
N ILE A 9 40.19 -25.20 -41.17
CA ILE A 9 39.87 -25.64 -39.79
C ILE A 9 39.28 -24.50 -38.96
N LYS A 10 39.84 -23.29 -39.04
CA LYS A 10 39.31 -22.12 -38.33
C LYS A 10 37.91 -21.74 -38.81
N GLN A 11 37.66 -21.74 -40.12
CA GLN A 11 36.31 -21.45 -40.67
C GLN A 11 35.28 -22.46 -40.18
N LEU A 12 35.64 -23.74 -40.11
CA LEU A 12 34.78 -24.79 -39.59
C LEU A 12 34.45 -24.57 -38.10
N ASP A 13 35.43 -24.15 -37.29
CA ASP A 13 35.23 -23.83 -35.88
C ASP A 13 34.33 -22.60 -35.67
N TYR A 14 34.48 -21.55 -36.50
CA TYR A 14 33.58 -20.40 -36.46
C TYR A 14 32.15 -20.80 -36.80
N ALA A 15 31.95 -21.60 -37.85
CA ALA A 15 30.63 -22.09 -38.24
C ALA A 15 29.99 -22.95 -37.13
N LYS A 16 30.77 -23.84 -36.51
CA LYS A 16 30.31 -24.67 -35.38
C LYS A 16 29.90 -23.81 -34.18
N ARG A 17 30.67 -22.77 -33.85
CA ARG A 17 30.37 -21.86 -32.76
C ARG A 17 29.11 -21.05 -33.04
N HIS A 18 28.95 -20.52 -34.25
CA HIS A 18 27.72 -19.83 -34.65
C HIS A 18 26.50 -20.74 -34.58
N LEU A 19 26.59 -21.99 -35.06
CA LEU A 19 25.51 -22.97 -34.95
C LEU A 19 25.17 -23.30 -33.50
N GLN A 20 26.16 -23.44 -32.62
CA GLN A 20 25.92 -23.66 -31.19
C GLN A 20 25.25 -22.46 -30.51
N THR A 21 25.66 -21.23 -30.85
CA THR A 21 25.02 -20.01 -30.33
C THR A 21 23.57 -19.90 -30.82
N THR A 22 23.34 -20.13 -32.12
CA THR A 22 21.98 -20.11 -32.71
C THR A 22 21.10 -21.20 -32.11
N LEU A 23 21.61 -22.42 -31.91
CA LEU A 23 20.88 -23.51 -31.26
C LEU A 23 20.50 -23.17 -29.81
N THR A 24 21.42 -22.52 -29.08
CA THR A 24 21.15 -22.10 -27.70
C THR A 24 20.09 -20.99 -27.66
N ALA A 25 20.15 -20.03 -28.59
CA ALA A 25 19.16 -18.97 -28.72
C ALA A 25 17.77 -19.54 -29.08
N LEU A 26 17.69 -20.47 -30.04
CA LEU A 26 16.45 -21.15 -30.43
C LEU A 26 15.85 -21.97 -29.28
N LYS A 27 16.68 -22.68 -28.51
CA LYS A 27 16.21 -23.41 -27.31
C LYS A 27 15.62 -22.46 -26.26
N ARG A 28 16.26 -21.30 -26.05
CA ARG A 28 15.75 -20.26 -25.14
C ARG A 28 14.43 -19.66 -25.64
N LEU A 29 14.32 -19.39 -26.93
CA LEU A 29 13.11 -18.87 -27.55
C LEU A 29 11.95 -19.88 -27.46
N HIS A 30 12.23 -21.16 -27.71
CA HIS A 30 11.26 -22.23 -27.54
C HIS A 30 10.79 -22.38 -26.09
N MET A 31 11.72 -22.33 -25.12
CA MET A 31 11.36 -22.33 -23.69
C MET A 31 10.49 -21.12 -23.31
N LEU A 32 10.74 -19.97 -23.93
CA LEU A 32 9.98 -18.75 -23.67
C LEU A 32 8.57 -18.81 -24.25
N VAL A 33 8.41 -19.33 -25.47
CA VAL A 33 7.08 -19.58 -26.08
C VAL A 33 6.27 -20.56 -25.22
N ASN A 34 6.86 -21.68 -24.81
CA ASN A 34 6.16 -22.65 -23.96
C ASN A 34 5.76 -22.05 -22.60
N ALA A 35 6.57 -21.16 -22.02
CA ALA A 35 6.24 -20.48 -20.77
C ALA A 35 5.08 -19.48 -20.95
N VAL A 36 5.02 -18.77 -22.09
CA VAL A 36 3.91 -17.89 -22.44
C VAL A 36 2.62 -18.70 -22.62
N ASP A 37 2.68 -19.83 -23.32
CA ASP A 37 1.52 -20.73 -23.49
C ASP A 37 1.00 -21.27 -22.15
N GLN A 38 1.91 -21.62 -21.23
CA GLN A 38 1.54 -22.05 -19.87
C GLN A 38 0.90 -20.91 -19.05
N LEU A 39 1.43 -19.68 -19.16
CA LEU A 39 0.85 -18.51 -18.49
C LEU A 39 -0.53 -18.17 -19.06
N GLU A 40 -0.72 -18.24 -20.38
CA GLU A 40 -2.02 -18.08 -21.02
C GLU A 40 -3.00 -19.17 -20.57
N LEU A 41 -2.54 -20.41 -20.41
CA LEU A 41 -3.37 -21.51 -19.90
C LEU A 41 -3.78 -21.29 -18.43
N MET A 42 -2.85 -20.87 -17.56
CA MET A 42 -3.16 -20.55 -16.16
C MET A 42 -4.08 -19.33 -16.02
N SER A 43 -3.92 -18.33 -16.90
CA SER A 43 -4.83 -17.19 -17.02
C SER A 43 -6.24 -17.64 -17.48
N SER A 44 -6.31 -18.60 -18.41
CA SER A 44 -7.57 -19.15 -18.94
C SER A 44 -8.33 -20.03 -17.95
N GLN A 45 -7.67 -20.63 -16.96
CA GLN A 45 -8.24 -21.59 -16.02
C GLN A 45 -9.18 -20.98 -14.97
N ARG A 46 -9.32 -19.65 -14.89
CA ARG A 46 -10.38 -18.97 -14.10
C ARG A 46 -10.53 -19.53 -12.68
N ASN A 47 -9.45 -19.90 -12.01
CA ASN A 47 -9.49 -20.45 -10.66
C ASN A 47 -9.70 -19.33 -9.62
N TYR A 48 -10.83 -18.64 -9.75
CA TYR A 48 -11.23 -17.51 -8.93
C TYR A 48 -11.44 -17.90 -7.47
N LEU A 49 -11.72 -19.18 -7.20
CA LEU A 49 -11.85 -19.71 -5.83
C LEU A 49 -10.51 -19.75 -5.10
N ALA A 50 -9.45 -20.30 -5.73
CA ALA A 50 -8.11 -20.30 -5.15
C ALA A 50 -7.54 -18.88 -5.05
N ALA A 51 -7.76 -18.06 -6.09
CA ALA A 51 -7.38 -16.65 -6.06
C ALA A 51 -8.10 -15.89 -4.95
N ALA A 52 -9.40 -16.12 -4.72
CA ALA A 52 -10.16 -15.52 -3.63
C ALA A 52 -9.69 -15.98 -2.25
N SER A 53 -9.35 -17.26 -2.06
CA SER A 53 -8.80 -17.74 -0.78
C SER A 53 -7.42 -17.15 -0.47
N LEU A 54 -6.59 -16.97 -1.50
CA LEU A 54 -5.29 -16.29 -1.38
C LEU A 54 -5.49 -14.80 -1.06
N LEU A 55 -6.49 -14.17 -1.68
CA LEU A 55 -6.88 -12.79 -1.40
C LEU A 55 -7.27 -12.64 0.07
N GLU A 56 -8.20 -13.46 0.57
CA GLU A 56 -8.64 -13.45 1.97
C GLU A 56 -7.48 -13.67 2.94
N ALA A 57 -6.55 -14.57 2.62
CA ALA A 57 -5.35 -14.77 3.41
C ALA A 57 -4.45 -13.52 3.44
N ILE A 58 -4.22 -12.88 2.29
CA ILE A 58 -3.47 -11.61 2.22
C ILE A 58 -4.17 -10.53 3.07
N PHE A 59 -5.49 -10.40 2.95
CA PHE A 59 -6.26 -9.47 3.77
C PHE A 59 -6.15 -9.82 5.26
N ALA A 60 -6.18 -11.08 5.65
CA ALA A 60 -5.99 -11.50 7.03
C ALA A 60 -4.57 -11.19 7.54
N ASP A 61 -3.55 -11.34 6.70
CA ASP A 61 -2.16 -11.01 7.03
C ASP A 61 -1.96 -9.50 7.23
N PHE A 62 -2.58 -8.65 6.40
CA PHE A 62 -2.57 -7.20 6.63
C PHE A 62 -3.32 -6.81 7.91
N ARG A 63 -4.35 -7.57 8.29
CA ARG A 63 -5.12 -7.35 9.51
C ARG A 63 -4.42 -7.83 10.77
N SER A 64 -3.68 -8.94 10.69
CA SER A 64 -2.93 -9.51 11.81
C SER A 64 -1.73 -8.65 12.21
N VAL A 65 -1.22 -7.86 11.26
CA VAL A 65 -0.25 -6.78 11.50
C VAL A 65 -0.87 -5.66 12.38
N GLY A 66 -2.19 -5.53 12.44
CA GLY A 66 -2.89 -4.61 13.33
C GLY A 66 -2.53 -3.14 13.10
N PRO A 67 -2.77 -2.25 14.10
CA PRO A 67 -2.30 -0.88 14.04
C PRO A 67 -0.79 -0.91 13.92
N MET A 68 -0.27 -0.38 12.82
CA MET A 68 1.16 -0.38 12.53
C MET A 68 1.95 0.47 13.52
N ASP A 69 1.35 1.03 14.58
CA ASP A 69 2.04 1.68 15.69
C ASP A 69 2.54 0.62 16.71
N LEU A 70 1.78 -0.45 16.95
CA LEU A 70 1.98 -1.43 18.03
C LEU A 70 2.82 -2.66 17.65
N LEU A 71 3.39 -2.71 16.44
CA LEU A 71 4.04 -3.91 15.90
C LEU A 71 5.34 -4.34 16.59
N GLU A 72 5.98 -3.48 17.37
CA GLU A 72 7.19 -3.86 18.11
C GLU A 72 6.91 -4.87 19.22
N GLU A 73 5.66 -4.95 19.69
CA GLU A 73 5.24 -5.92 20.71
C GLU A 73 4.79 -7.27 20.11
N ASN A 74 4.52 -7.33 18.80
CA ASN A 74 3.89 -8.48 18.15
C ASN A 74 4.88 -9.47 17.50
N PHE A 75 6.17 -9.11 17.36
CA PHE A 75 7.17 -9.96 16.70
C PHE A 75 8.32 -10.32 17.65
N ALA A 76 8.68 -11.60 17.68
CA ALA A 76 9.71 -12.11 18.58
C ALA A 76 11.14 -11.76 18.13
N SER A 77 11.34 -11.46 16.84
CA SER A 77 12.65 -11.09 16.27
C SER A 77 12.57 -10.06 15.15
N GLU A 78 13.69 -9.36 14.92
CA GLU A 78 13.81 -8.39 13.83
C GLU A 78 13.80 -9.08 12.44
N GLU A 79 14.33 -10.30 12.35
CA GLU A 79 14.28 -11.13 11.15
C GLU A 79 12.85 -11.52 10.75
N GLU A 80 12.02 -11.93 11.70
CA GLU A 80 10.60 -12.25 11.45
C GLU A 80 9.85 -11.03 10.94
N ARG A 81 10.09 -9.86 11.54
CA ARG A 81 9.48 -8.60 11.08
C ARG A 81 9.86 -8.26 9.64
N LYS A 82 11.14 -8.42 9.28
CA LYS A 82 11.61 -8.20 7.89
C LYS A 82 10.99 -9.21 6.93
N ALA A 83 10.87 -10.47 7.32
CA ALA A 83 10.23 -11.50 6.50
C ALA A 83 8.74 -11.22 6.26
N VAL A 84 8.01 -10.78 7.29
CA VAL A 84 6.60 -10.39 7.18
C VAL A 84 6.44 -9.18 6.25
N PHE A 85 7.27 -8.14 6.39
CA PHE A 85 7.22 -6.98 5.50
C PHE A 85 7.55 -7.34 4.05
N ALA A 86 8.51 -8.23 3.81
CA ALA A 86 8.81 -8.73 2.47
C ALA A 86 7.61 -9.49 1.86
N ASN A 87 6.93 -10.33 2.67
CA ASN A 87 5.74 -11.04 2.24
C ASN A 87 4.58 -10.09 1.91
N LEU A 88 4.33 -9.07 2.74
CA LEU A 88 3.29 -8.07 2.50
C LEU A 88 3.60 -7.22 1.26
N SER A 89 4.88 -6.89 1.03
CA SER A 89 5.31 -6.19 -0.18
C SER A 89 5.09 -7.04 -1.44
N ALA A 90 5.40 -8.33 -1.39
CA ALA A 90 5.10 -9.26 -2.47
C ALA A 90 3.57 -9.39 -2.70
N ALA A 91 2.77 -9.40 -1.63
CA ALA A 91 1.32 -9.41 -1.73
C ALA A 91 0.76 -8.14 -2.40
N CYS A 92 1.39 -6.98 -2.22
CA CYS A 92 1.01 -5.75 -2.94
C CYS A 92 1.15 -5.91 -4.47
N ALA A 93 2.18 -6.62 -4.95
CA ALA A 93 2.35 -6.90 -6.37
C ALA A 93 1.22 -7.78 -6.93
N VAL A 94 0.74 -8.76 -6.13
CA VAL A 94 -0.43 -9.58 -6.48
C VAL A 94 -1.69 -8.72 -6.56
N VAL A 95 -1.90 -7.83 -5.61
CA VAL A 95 -3.05 -6.90 -5.59
C VAL A 95 -3.03 -5.96 -6.79
N ASP A 96 -1.86 -5.47 -7.20
CA ASP A 96 -1.72 -4.67 -8.42
C ASP A 96 -2.06 -5.48 -9.69
N ALA A 97 -1.65 -6.75 -9.76
CA ALA A 97 -2.00 -7.63 -10.87
C ALA A 97 -3.51 -7.94 -10.94
N LEU A 98 -4.18 -8.01 -9.79
CA LEU A 98 -5.63 -8.20 -9.69
C LEU A 98 -6.43 -6.96 -10.07
N GLY A 99 -5.78 -5.80 -10.13
CA GLY A 99 -6.32 -4.57 -10.70
C GLY A 99 -6.82 -3.54 -9.68
N LYS A 100 -7.24 -2.38 -10.22
CA LYS A 100 -7.53 -1.17 -9.45
C LYS A 100 -8.61 -1.35 -8.38
N ALA A 101 -9.67 -2.11 -8.67
CA ALA A 101 -10.79 -2.29 -7.75
C ALA A 101 -10.36 -3.04 -6.46
N THR A 102 -9.54 -4.07 -6.59
CA THR A 102 -9.01 -4.83 -5.44
C THR A 102 -8.06 -3.97 -4.62
N ARG A 103 -7.19 -3.21 -5.29
CA ARG A 103 -6.30 -2.25 -4.63
C ARG A 103 -7.08 -1.20 -3.84
N GLU A 104 -8.12 -0.62 -4.41
CA GLU A 104 -8.94 0.38 -3.71
C GLU A 104 -9.62 -0.20 -2.47
N LYS A 105 -10.13 -1.43 -2.55
CA LYS A 105 -10.69 -2.14 -1.39
C LYS A 105 -9.65 -2.38 -0.29
N LEU A 106 -8.44 -2.81 -0.65
CA LEU A 106 -7.35 -3.00 0.32
C LEU A 106 -6.94 -1.70 0.98
N ILE A 107 -6.77 -0.64 0.20
CA ILE A 107 -6.42 0.66 0.75
C ILE A 107 -7.51 1.15 1.71
N HIS A 108 -8.78 0.99 1.35
CA HIS A 108 -9.90 1.39 2.19
C HIS A 108 -9.92 0.62 3.52
N LEU A 109 -9.83 -0.72 3.47
CA LEU A 109 -9.81 -1.57 4.66
C LEU A 109 -8.60 -1.22 5.56
N PHE A 110 -7.43 -1.02 4.97
CA PHE A 110 -6.24 -0.62 5.70
C PHE A 110 -6.43 0.75 6.37
N CYS A 111 -6.91 1.75 5.63
CA CYS A 111 -7.16 3.09 6.20
C CYS A 111 -8.20 3.02 7.34
N ASP A 112 -9.23 2.20 7.18
CA ASP A 112 -10.25 2.06 8.21
C ASP A 112 -9.67 1.51 9.51
N GLU A 113 -8.83 0.48 9.42
CA GLU A 113 -8.19 -0.15 10.57
C GLU A 113 -7.21 0.77 11.27
N GLN A 114 -6.38 1.51 10.53
CA GLN A 114 -5.46 2.47 11.14
C GLN A 114 -6.19 3.61 11.86
N LEU A 115 -7.41 3.97 11.42
CA LEU A 115 -8.22 5.02 12.01
C LEU A 115 -9.23 4.50 13.06
N MET A 116 -9.21 3.21 13.42
CA MET A 116 -10.14 2.66 14.42
C MET A 116 -9.92 3.26 15.82
N SER A 117 -8.67 3.48 16.21
CA SER A 117 -8.34 4.13 17.50
C SER A 117 -8.80 5.58 17.53
N TYR A 118 -8.68 6.29 16.41
CA TYR A 118 -9.27 7.63 16.24
C TYR A 118 -10.79 7.61 16.41
N GLU A 119 -11.48 6.68 15.74
CA GLU A 119 -12.93 6.57 15.79
C GLU A 119 -13.43 6.35 17.23
N ARG A 120 -12.74 5.51 18.01
CA ARG A 120 -13.09 5.27 19.42
C ARG A 120 -12.93 6.52 20.29
N GLN A 121 -11.93 7.35 20.01
CA GLN A 121 -11.60 8.51 20.85
C GLN A 121 -12.41 9.77 20.46
N TYR A 122 -12.63 9.97 19.17
CA TYR A 122 -13.14 11.23 18.60
C TYR A 122 -14.47 11.08 17.84
N GLY A 123 -14.94 9.85 17.63
CA GLY A 123 -16.23 9.54 17.02
C GLY A 123 -17.41 9.72 17.97
N GLU A 124 -18.57 9.24 17.56
CA GLU A 124 -19.83 9.40 18.30
C GLU A 124 -19.76 8.68 19.67
N GLY A 125 -19.94 9.43 20.76
CA GLY A 125 -19.81 8.93 22.13
C GLY A 125 -18.37 8.83 22.65
N GLY A 126 -17.36 9.27 21.89
CA GLY A 126 -15.96 9.32 22.34
C GLY A 126 -15.71 10.45 23.35
N GLU A 127 -14.80 10.22 24.30
CA GLU A 127 -14.46 11.17 25.36
C GLU A 127 -13.90 12.50 24.84
N CYS A 128 -13.30 12.49 23.63
CA CYS A 128 -12.70 13.66 22.99
C CYS A 128 -13.50 14.13 21.76
N ALA A 129 -14.77 13.76 21.63
CA ALA A 129 -15.58 14.10 20.46
C ALA A 129 -15.84 15.61 20.28
N GLY A 130 -15.72 16.41 21.36
CA GLY A 130 -16.03 17.84 21.35
C GLY A 130 -15.18 18.69 20.40
N LEU A 131 -15.74 19.83 19.98
CA LEU A 131 -15.10 20.79 19.07
C LEU A 131 -13.81 21.41 19.64
N GLN A 132 -13.67 21.43 20.96
CA GLN A 132 -12.48 21.88 21.69
C GLN A 132 -11.25 21.03 21.36
N GLN A 133 -11.46 19.77 20.96
CA GLN A 133 -10.39 18.83 20.66
C GLN A 133 -9.98 18.84 19.18
N ALA A 134 -10.42 19.83 18.38
CA ALA A 134 -10.05 19.92 16.97
C ALA A 134 -8.52 19.92 16.75
N GLU A 135 -7.77 20.66 17.57
CA GLU A 135 -6.29 20.69 17.49
C GLU A 135 -5.65 19.33 17.86
N ALA A 136 -6.22 18.63 18.84
CA ALA A 136 -5.75 17.32 19.27
C ALA A 136 -5.97 16.26 18.18
N ARG A 137 -7.07 16.34 17.41
CA ARG A 137 -7.34 15.45 16.26
C ARG A 137 -6.21 15.54 15.22
N TYR A 138 -5.75 16.75 14.88
CA TYR A 138 -4.67 16.94 13.90
C TYR A 138 -3.31 16.48 14.43
N THR A 139 -3.03 16.74 15.70
CA THR A 139 -1.81 16.25 16.36
C THR A 139 -1.78 14.72 16.38
N TRP A 140 -2.90 14.09 16.72
CA TRP A 140 -3.07 12.64 16.69
C TRP A 140 -2.73 12.06 15.31
N PHE A 141 -3.23 12.69 14.24
CA PHE A 141 -2.96 12.24 12.87
C PHE A 141 -1.48 12.32 12.49
N TYR A 142 -0.79 13.40 12.86
CA TYR A 142 0.65 13.53 12.60
C TYR A 142 1.47 12.50 13.38
N ASN A 143 1.08 12.22 14.63
CA ASN A 143 1.72 11.18 15.44
C ASN A 143 1.52 9.80 14.82
N LEU A 144 0.30 9.47 14.37
CA LEU A 144 0.03 8.23 13.65
C LEU A 144 0.93 8.12 12.41
N LEU A 145 0.97 9.15 11.57
CA LEU A 145 1.80 9.14 10.35
C LEU A 145 3.30 8.99 10.65
N ALA A 146 3.80 9.62 11.72
CA ALA A 146 5.18 9.48 12.13
C ALA A 146 5.47 8.05 12.59
N ALA A 147 4.56 7.44 13.35
CA ALA A 147 4.71 6.08 13.84
C ALA A 147 4.66 5.01 12.73
N ILE A 148 3.73 5.16 11.78
CA ILE A 148 3.53 4.16 10.73
C ILE A 148 4.34 4.45 9.45
N GLY A 149 4.93 5.64 9.31
CA GLY A 149 5.52 6.15 8.07
C GLY A 149 6.63 5.27 7.48
N ASP A 150 7.60 4.87 8.29
CA ASP A 150 8.70 4.00 7.84
C ASP A 150 8.19 2.61 7.44
N ARG A 151 7.21 2.09 8.18
CA ARG A 151 6.58 0.78 7.94
C ARG A 151 5.76 0.83 6.65
N LEU A 152 5.06 1.93 6.37
CA LEU A 152 4.33 2.15 5.12
C LEU A 152 5.28 2.12 3.92
N ASN A 153 6.43 2.78 4.02
CA ASN A 153 7.44 2.82 2.97
C ASN A 153 8.12 1.45 2.73
N ALA A 154 8.18 0.60 3.76
CA ALA A 154 8.75 -0.74 3.66
C ALA A 154 7.77 -1.75 3.00
N VAL A 155 6.47 -1.60 3.24
CA VAL A 155 5.45 -2.56 2.78
C VAL A 155 4.83 -2.14 1.45
N PHE A 156 4.40 -0.89 1.33
CA PHE A 156 3.55 -0.45 0.22
C PHE A 156 4.35 0.19 -0.92
N PRO A 157 3.96 -0.05 -2.19
CA PRO A 157 4.55 0.64 -3.32
C PRO A 157 4.33 2.16 -3.30
N LYS A 158 5.34 2.93 -3.72
CA LYS A 158 5.28 4.41 -3.73
C LYS A 158 4.12 4.97 -4.55
N HIS A 159 3.76 4.32 -5.67
CA HIS A 159 2.65 4.78 -6.52
C HIS A 159 1.27 4.63 -5.88
N TRP A 160 1.13 3.83 -4.81
CA TRP A 160 -0.13 3.70 -4.08
C TRP A 160 -0.45 4.94 -3.25
N ARG A 161 0.58 5.74 -2.89
CA ARG A 161 0.46 6.98 -2.12
C ARG A 161 -0.38 6.80 -0.84
N ILE A 162 -0.08 5.74 -0.07
CA ILE A 162 -0.89 5.36 1.11
C ILE A 162 -0.99 6.47 2.15
N ALA A 163 0.09 7.19 2.44
CA ALA A 163 0.04 8.30 3.39
C ALA A 163 -1.00 9.37 3.00
N ARG A 164 -1.09 9.69 1.70
CA ARG A 164 -2.13 10.59 1.15
C ARG A 164 -3.53 10.00 1.28
N ARG A 165 -3.69 8.69 1.03
CA ARG A 165 -4.98 8.01 1.18
C ARG A 165 -5.47 8.03 2.63
N VAL A 166 -4.60 7.74 3.58
CA VAL A 166 -4.92 7.82 5.02
C VAL A 166 -5.30 9.26 5.39
N CYS A 167 -4.59 10.27 4.86
CA CYS A 167 -4.95 11.68 5.05
C CYS A 167 -6.37 12.00 4.57
N ILE A 168 -6.73 11.57 3.36
CA ILE A 168 -8.08 11.79 2.80
C ILE A 168 -9.14 11.13 3.69
N HIS A 169 -8.95 9.86 4.05
CA HIS A 169 -9.89 9.14 4.93
C HIS A 169 -10.03 9.79 6.31
N PHE A 170 -8.92 10.26 6.89
CA PHE A 170 -8.93 11.00 8.14
C PHE A 170 -9.72 12.31 8.02
N CYS A 171 -9.52 13.08 6.95
CA CYS A 171 -10.27 14.32 6.70
C CYS A 171 -11.77 14.05 6.53
N GLU A 172 -12.16 13.00 5.81
CA GLU A 172 -13.56 12.63 5.61
C GLU A 172 -14.26 12.24 6.93
N ARG A 173 -13.59 11.44 7.77
CA ARG A 173 -14.11 11.07 9.10
C ARG A 173 -14.21 12.29 10.02
N THR A 174 -13.14 13.09 10.09
CA THR A 174 -13.09 14.30 10.92
C THR A 174 -14.16 15.29 10.51
N ARG A 175 -14.36 15.51 9.21
CA ARG A 175 -15.45 16.33 8.69
C ARG A 175 -16.81 15.85 9.17
N THR A 176 -17.06 14.54 9.08
CA THR A 176 -18.33 13.94 9.51
C THR A 176 -18.57 14.17 11.00
N HIS A 177 -17.56 13.92 11.84
CA HIS A 177 -17.65 14.15 13.29
C HIS A 177 -17.90 15.62 13.62
N LEU A 178 -17.14 16.54 13.01
CA LEU A 178 -17.28 17.98 13.25
C LEU A 178 -18.65 18.49 12.81
N LEU A 179 -19.19 18.00 11.69
CA LEU A 179 -20.53 18.36 11.22
C LEU A 179 -21.62 17.89 12.19
N VAL A 180 -21.50 16.68 12.73
CA VAL A 180 -22.43 16.17 13.75
C VAL A 180 -22.37 17.02 15.01
N GLN A 181 -21.17 17.38 15.48
CA GLN A 181 -20.99 18.22 16.66
C GLN A 181 -21.57 19.63 16.47
N ILE A 182 -21.34 20.26 15.32
CA ILE A 182 -21.89 21.59 15.01
C ILE A 182 -23.41 21.51 14.86
N GLY A 183 -23.94 20.46 14.20
CA GLY A 183 -25.37 20.28 14.00
C GLY A 183 -26.17 19.93 15.26
N ALA A 184 -25.52 19.44 16.32
CA ALA A 184 -26.16 19.10 17.58
C ALA A 184 -26.46 20.32 18.49
N HIS A 185 -25.83 21.46 18.23
CA HIS A 185 -26.00 22.68 19.04
C HIS A 185 -26.95 23.67 18.36
N THR A 186 -27.76 24.36 19.16
CA THR A 186 -28.53 25.50 18.64
C THR A 186 -27.62 26.73 18.44
N PRO A 187 -27.95 27.66 17.54
CA PRO A 187 -27.11 28.83 17.24
C PRO A 187 -26.77 29.71 18.45
N ASP A 188 -27.65 29.75 19.45
CA ASP A 188 -27.46 30.52 20.70
C ASP A 188 -26.57 29.81 21.74
N GLU A 189 -26.38 28.49 21.62
CA GLU A 189 -25.54 27.68 22.51
C GLU A 189 -24.10 27.53 21.98
N MET A 190 -23.84 27.94 20.74
CA MET A 190 -22.54 27.83 20.10
C MET A 190 -21.59 28.94 20.56
N ASP A 191 -20.46 28.55 21.16
CA ASP A 191 -19.33 29.45 21.39
C ASP A 191 -18.65 29.79 20.05
N VAL A 192 -18.98 30.97 19.52
CA VAL A 192 -18.42 31.51 18.27
C VAL A 192 -16.90 31.63 18.33
N THR A 193 -16.32 31.92 19.51
CA THR A 193 -14.87 32.03 19.69
C THR A 193 -14.20 30.67 19.53
N LEU A 194 -14.82 29.63 20.10
CA LEU A 194 -14.36 28.26 19.95
C LEU A 194 -14.45 27.80 18.49
N LEU A 195 -15.57 28.08 17.82
CA LEU A 195 -15.75 27.74 16.41
C LEU A 195 -14.68 28.39 15.52
N LEU A 196 -14.41 29.69 15.72
CA LEU A 196 -13.39 30.41 14.96
C LEU A 196 -11.99 29.85 15.19
N LYS A 197 -11.65 29.51 16.45
CA LYS A 197 -10.36 28.88 16.77
C LYS A 197 -10.24 27.51 16.10
N SER A 198 -11.26 26.66 16.21
CA SER A 198 -11.25 25.33 15.58
C SER A 198 -11.20 25.41 14.05
N LEU A 199 -11.88 26.39 13.44
CA LEU A 199 -11.80 26.66 12.01
C LEU A 199 -10.39 27.11 11.61
N GLN A 200 -9.78 28.05 12.34
CA GLN A 200 -8.42 28.50 12.06
C GLN A 200 -7.42 27.35 12.13
N ARG A 201 -7.54 26.46 13.12
CA ARG A 201 -6.69 25.25 13.23
C ARG A 201 -6.90 24.30 12.06
N THR A 202 -8.14 24.12 11.64
CA THR A 202 -8.48 23.28 10.48
C THR A 202 -7.85 23.80 9.20
N LEU A 203 -7.93 25.12 8.95
CA LEU A 203 -7.31 25.75 7.78
C LEU A 203 -5.79 25.62 7.78
N MET A 204 -5.14 25.78 8.96
CA MET A 204 -3.70 25.56 9.07
C MET A 204 -3.33 24.11 8.75
N PHE A 205 -4.08 23.14 9.29
CA PHE A 205 -3.88 21.73 8.98
C PHE A 205 -4.07 21.42 7.49
N GLU A 206 -5.12 21.94 6.86
CA GLU A 206 -5.40 21.72 5.44
C GLU A 206 -4.27 22.28 4.55
N HIS A 207 -3.75 23.46 4.89
CA HIS A 207 -2.62 24.05 4.18
C HIS A 207 -1.36 23.18 4.30
N ASP A 208 -1.02 22.75 5.52
CA ASP A 208 0.16 21.90 5.76
C ASP A 208 0.02 20.52 5.10
N ALA A 209 -1.17 19.93 5.16
CA ALA A 209 -1.46 18.65 4.52
C ALA A 209 -1.41 18.76 2.99
N ALA A 210 -1.93 19.84 2.40
CA ALA A 210 -1.83 20.09 0.96
C ALA A 210 -0.36 20.17 0.54
N GLN A 211 0.46 20.99 1.20
CA GLN A 211 1.89 21.09 0.90
C GLN A 211 2.62 19.75 1.03
N LYS A 212 2.24 18.92 2.02
CA LYS A 212 2.92 17.65 2.29
C LYS A 212 2.51 16.51 1.35
N PHE A 213 1.31 16.55 0.76
CA PHE A 213 0.74 15.43 -0.02
C PHE A 213 0.35 15.78 -1.47
N GLU A 214 0.56 17.02 -1.93
CA GLU A 214 0.31 17.43 -3.32
C GLU A 214 1.37 16.95 -4.33
N GLU A 215 2.57 16.55 -3.89
CA GLU A 215 3.61 15.91 -4.73
C GLU A 215 3.30 14.42 -5.03
#